data_AF-A0A2G5HKB8-F1
#
_entry.id   AF-A0A2G5HKB8-F1
#
_cell.length_a   1.000
_cell.length_b   1.000
_cell.length_c   1.000
_cell.angle_alpha   90.00
_cell.angle_beta   90.00
_cell.angle_gamma   90.00
#
_symmetry.space_group_name_H-M   'P 1'
#
loop_
_entity.id
_entity.type
_entity.pdbx_description
1 polymer ?
#
loop_
_entity_poly.entity_id
_entity_poly.type
_entity_poly.pdbx_seq_one_letter_code
_entity_poly.pdbx_strand_id
1 'polypeptide(L)'
;MTHHHYAFKYDGGDFLKTTFLEIAMNDGSAALLYAIVAFAAYHHAVAQNDSDISAFLSYYNKSIAFLQQSLKKQRHSIATLLTILQLATIEEFLGDWVNLLGHQKAAYQILTDLFTPQTILQDETRRKIITWYIRFDLFAGMLSGGETILDRQWFAASADFYKRQTRDKPKDLGARFESYFATTRLLATDVTILFAGKAKGTISDEAFVAGIETLSKEFAEFGHTIETAFTDPSCFVTAFPEALPPGEEDLFGFRDPRFLYAGELATMNFVLIDHLAIDLMLKYQLGMAMGQSPSPELTQIAMRKCKLFDAIQYNQEGGQNAILGCQASLGIMSLFLPKDERHTRWCQRKFARIEQLGYIYPETFRKRMSDTWSEDVSHWWLPNDEGYPATIRTIREFVEYRATRPTDAWATGISNMSGIFRTMNLDEHGFSDDLKSLGNGSVDGSLSPAIQDPTTSPP
;
A
#
# COMPACT_ATOMS: atom_id res chain seq x y z
N MET A 1 4.67 -16.28 -2.23
CA MET A 1 4.01 -14.96 -2.22
C MET A 1 2.67 -15.04 -2.93
N THR A 2 1.75 -14.14 -2.61
CA THR A 2 0.40 -14.03 -3.20
C THR A 2 0.12 -12.57 -3.58
N HIS A 3 -0.98 -12.29 -4.25
CA HIS A 3 -1.38 -10.92 -4.60
C HIS A 3 -1.58 -10.00 -3.37
N HIS A 4 -1.87 -10.57 -2.19
CA HIS A 4 -1.92 -9.81 -0.94
C HIS A 4 -0.57 -9.22 -0.50
N HIS A 5 0.56 -9.78 -0.94
CA HIS A 5 1.88 -9.18 -0.71
C HIS A 5 2.06 -7.88 -1.53
N TYR A 6 1.20 -7.64 -2.50
CA TYR A 6 1.16 -6.40 -3.28
C TYR A 6 0.03 -5.48 -2.80
N ALA A 7 -0.59 -5.84 -1.66
CA ALA A 7 -1.83 -5.26 -1.14
C ALA A 7 -2.98 -5.25 -2.17
N PHE A 8 -2.93 -6.14 -3.16
CA PHE A 8 -4.06 -6.40 -4.03
C PHE A 8 -5.06 -7.25 -3.25
N LYS A 9 -6.33 -6.89 -3.36
CA LYS A 9 -7.46 -7.60 -2.72
C LYS A 9 -8.17 -8.54 -3.70
N TYR A 10 -7.85 -8.39 -4.99
CA TYR A 10 -8.36 -9.19 -6.08
C TYR A 10 -7.36 -9.21 -7.23
N ASP A 11 -7.02 -10.41 -7.70
CA ASP A 11 -6.19 -10.63 -8.87
C ASP A 11 -6.75 -11.76 -9.73
N GLY A 12 -8.00 -11.61 -10.18
CA GLY A 12 -8.72 -12.66 -10.92
C GLY A 12 -8.09 -13.09 -12.25
N GLY A 13 -7.23 -12.27 -12.83
CA GLY A 13 -6.48 -12.58 -14.05
C GLY A 13 -5.09 -13.17 -13.78
N ASP A 14 -4.72 -13.42 -12.51
CA ASP A 14 -3.37 -13.80 -12.08
C ASP A 14 -2.29 -12.88 -12.69
N PHE A 15 -2.57 -11.57 -12.77
CA PHE A 15 -1.70 -10.58 -13.41
C PHE A 15 -0.28 -10.66 -12.85
N LEU A 16 -0.15 -10.76 -11.52
CA LEU A 16 1.14 -10.77 -10.83
C LEU A 16 1.96 -12.04 -11.10
N LYS A 17 1.32 -13.13 -11.51
CA LYS A 17 1.97 -14.41 -11.82
C LYS A 17 2.18 -14.65 -13.31
N THR A 18 1.59 -13.81 -14.17
CA THR A 18 1.59 -13.99 -15.62
C THR A 18 2.14 -12.73 -16.30
N THR A 19 1.27 -11.84 -16.80
CA THR A 19 1.61 -10.64 -17.56
C THR A 19 2.66 -9.77 -16.88
N PHE A 20 2.63 -9.64 -15.56
CA PHE A 20 3.62 -8.87 -14.82
C PHE A 20 5.04 -9.44 -14.97
N LEU A 21 5.18 -10.77 -14.88
CA LEU A 21 6.45 -11.46 -15.06
C LEU A 21 6.88 -11.46 -16.53
N GLU A 22 5.95 -11.63 -17.46
CA GLU A 22 6.23 -11.51 -18.90
C GLU A 22 6.80 -10.14 -19.27
N ILE A 23 6.21 -9.05 -18.73
CA ILE A 23 6.75 -7.70 -18.93
C ILE A 23 8.16 -7.58 -18.36
N ALA A 24 8.41 -8.16 -17.17
CA ALA A 24 9.71 -8.10 -16.50
C ALA A 24 10.81 -8.86 -17.25
N MET A 25 10.47 -9.96 -17.92
CA MET A 25 11.42 -10.79 -18.67
C MET A 25 11.86 -10.21 -20.01
N ASN A 26 11.24 -9.12 -20.48
CA ASN A 26 11.66 -8.45 -21.72
C ASN A 26 13.02 -7.75 -21.56
N ASP A 27 13.84 -7.74 -22.62
CA ASP A 27 15.21 -7.19 -22.65
C ASP A 27 15.31 -5.70 -22.20
N GLY A 28 14.20 -4.94 -22.27
CA GLY A 28 14.12 -3.55 -21.84
C GLY A 28 13.68 -3.33 -20.39
N SER A 29 13.41 -4.40 -19.63
CA SER A 29 12.73 -4.37 -18.33
C SER A 29 13.60 -4.84 -17.17
N ALA A 30 14.93 -4.86 -17.32
CA ALA A 30 15.85 -5.35 -16.29
C ALA A 30 15.62 -4.72 -14.90
N ALA A 31 15.30 -3.43 -14.84
CA ALA A 31 14.97 -2.75 -13.58
C ALA A 31 13.77 -3.41 -12.87
N LEU A 32 12.70 -3.70 -13.62
CA LEU A 32 11.51 -4.36 -13.10
C LEU A 32 11.82 -5.78 -12.61
N LEU A 33 12.56 -6.56 -13.41
CA LEU A 33 12.94 -7.92 -13.04
C LEU A 33 13.71 -7.92 -11.72
N TYR A 34 14.72 -7.06 -11.57
CA TYR A 34 15.48 -6.97 -10.34
C TYR A 34 14.64 -6.48 -9.16
N ALA A 35 13.68 -5.58 -9.36
CA ALA A 35 12.77 -5.15 -8.32
C ALA A 35 11.88 -6.31 -7.81
N ILE A 36 11.38 -7.14 -8.72
CA ILE A 36 10.58 -8.33 -8.39
C ILE A 36 11.42 -9.36 -7.62
N VAL A 37 12.64 -9.64 -8.11
CA VAL A 37 13.55 -10.59 -7.46
C VAL A 37 13.96 -10.08 -6.08
N ALA A 38 14.21 -8.78 -5.91
CA ALA A 38 14.49 -8.18 -4.61
C ALA A 38 13.32 -8.43 -3.63
N PHE A 39 12.09 -8.15 -4.06
CA PHE A 39 10.92 -8.36 -3.20
C PHE A 39 10.69 -9.83 -2.85
N ALA A 40 10.98 -10.73 -3.79
CA ALA A 40 10.96 -12.17 -3.53
C ALA A 40 12.04 -12.60 -2.55
N ALA A 41 13.27 -12.09 -2.68
CA ALA A 41 14.37 -12.36 -1.75
C ALA A 41 14.06 -11.83 -0.34
N TYR A 42 13.45 -10.65 -0.23
CA TYR A 42 12.96 -10.12 1.05
C TYR A 42 11.98 -11.07 1.73
N HIS A 43 10.92 -11.48 1.02
CA HIS A 43 9.93 -12.39 1.60
C HIS A 43 10.47 -13.80 1.83
N HIS A 44 11.47 -14.23 1.07
CA HIS A 44 12.18 -15.47 1.35
C HIS A 44 12.93 -15.39 2.69
N ALA A 45 13.69 -14.32 2.92
CA ALA A 45 14.37 -14.09 4.20
C ALA A 45 13.38 -14.01 5.37
N VAL A 46 12.27 -13.28 5.21
CA VAL A 46 11.19 -13.22 6.22
C VAL A 46 10.62 -14.61 6.52
N ALA A 47 10.33 -15.42 5.50
CA ALA A 47 9.78 -16.76 5.69
C ALA A 47 10.75 -17.72 6.37
N GLN A 48 12.06 -17.54 6.19
CA GLN A 48 13.11 -18.31 6.88
C GLN A 48 13.51 -17.72 8.23
N ASN A 49 12.99 -16.54 8.58
CA ASN A 49 13.46 -15.72 9.70
C ASN A 49 14.99 -15.50 9.66
N ASP A 50 15.53 -15.31 8.46
CA ASP A 50 16.95 -15.12 8.21
C ASP A 50 17.32 -13.64 8.36
N SER A 51 18.36 -13.35 9.15
CA SER A 51 18.92 -12.00 9.28
C SER A 51 19.75 -11.58 8.08
N ASP A 52 20.18 -12.52 7.23
CA ASP A 52 20.89 -12.20 5.99
C ASP A 52 19.94 -11.63 4.93
N ILE A 53 20.02 -10.31 4.75
CA ILE A 53 19.27 -9.56 3.73
C ILE A 53 20.13 -9.18 2.52
N SER A 54 21.34 -9.74 2.39
CA SER A 54 22.30 -9.39 1.34
C SER A 54 21.73 -9.59 -0.07
N ALA A 55 21.02 -10.70 -0.31
CA ALA A 55 20.38 -10.99 -1.58
C ALA A 55 19.32 -9.94 -1.94
N PHE A 56 18.46 -9.59 -0.98
CA PHE A 56 17.49 -8.51 -1.13
C PHE A 56 18.17 -7.19 -1.51
N LEU A 57 19.18 -6.77 -0.74
CA LEU A 57 19.88 -5.51 -0.97
C LEU A 57 20.60 -5.48 -2.33
N SER A 58 21.22 -6.60 -2.72
CA SER A 58 21.91 -6.74 -4.02
C SER A 58 20.96 -6.50 -5.19
N TYR A 59 19.81 -7.19 -5.20
CA TYR A 59 18.82 -7.04 -6.28
C TYR A 59 18.09 -5.70 -6.24
N TYR A 60 17.79 -5.19 -5.04
CA TYR A 60 17.19 -3.86 -4.86
C TYR A 60 18.09 -2.77 -5.46
N ASN A 61 19.39 -2.81 -5.18
CA ASN A 61 20.35 -1.84 -5.71
C ASN A 61 20.51 -1.94 -7.23
N LYS A 62 20.53 -3.16 -7.79
CA LYS A 62 20.52 -3.36 -9.25
C LYS A 62 19.28 -2.73 -9.88
N SER A 63 18.10 -2.95 -9.31
CA SER A 63 16.85 -2.34 -9.77
C SER A 63 16.95 -0.81 -9.85
N ILE A 64 17.42 -0.17 -8.78
CA ILE A 64 17.59 1.29 -8.74
C ILE A 64 18.56 1.77 -9.83
N ALA A 65 19.72 1.12 -9.98
CA ALA A 65 20.70 1.50 -10.98
C ALA A 65 20.14 1.43 -12.41
N PHE A 66 19.43 0.35 -12.75
CA PHE A 66 18.78 0.22 -14.06
C PHE A 66 17.61 1.18 -14.23
N LEU A 67 16.85 1.47 -13.16
CA LEU A 67 15.77 2.46 -13.20
C LEU A 67 16.33 3.86 -13.49
N GLN A 68 17.42 4.27 -12.84
CA GLN A 68 18.08 5.55 -13.10
C GLN A 68 18.50 5.67 -14.57
N GLN A 69 19.02 4.60 -15.17
CA GLN A 69 19.33 4.58 -16.60
C GLN A 69 18.05 4.69 -17.46
N SER A 70 16.96 4.03 -17.07
CA SER A 70 15.68 4.11 -17.76
C SER A 70 15.07 5.52 -17.70
N LEU A 71 15.22 6.23 -16.59
CA LEU A 71 14.68 7.59 -16.38
C LEU A 71 15.46 8.67 -17.16
N LYS A 72 16.70 8.39 -17.57
CA LYS A 72 17.46 9.30 -18.47
C LYS A 72 16.90 9.32 -19.89
N LYS A 73 16.03 8.37 -20.26
CA LYS A 73 15.41 8.33 -21.59
C LYS A 73 14.27 9.34 -21.66
N GLN A 74 14.11 10.01 -22.81
CA GLN A 74 13.04 11.00 -23.00
C GLN A 74 11.62 10.41 -22.97
N ARG A 75 11.47 9.12 -23.33
CA ARG A 75 10.17 8.45 -23.35
C ARG A 75 10.17 7.31 -22.33
N HIS A 76 9.34 7.47 -21.30
CA HIS A 76 9.11 6.44 -20.31
C HIS A 76 8.22 5.32 -20.86
N SER A 77 8.26 4.16 -20.22
CA SER A 77 7.52 2.96 -20.64
C SER A 77 6.64 2.42 -19.52
N ILE A 78 5.73 1.51 -19.86
CA ILE A 78 4.95 0.74 -18.88
C ILE A 78 5.88 -0.01 -17.91
N ALA A 79 6.99 -0.58 -18.39
CA ALA A 79 7.96 -1.28 -17.54
C ALA A 79 8.62 -0.32 -16.54
N THR A 80 8.94 0.91 -16.95
CA THR A 80 9.46 1.96 -16.07
C THR A 80 8.46 2.28 -14.96
N LEU A 81 7.18 2.48 -15.31
CA LEU A 81 6.13 2.77 -14.33
C LEU A 81 5.90 1.61 -13.36
N LEU A 82 5.84 0.38 -13.86
CA LEU A 82 5.72 -0.83 -13.03
C LEU A 82 6.92 -1.02 -12.09
N THR A 83 8.14 -0.66 -12.53
CA THR A 83 9.34 -0.70 -11.68
C THR A 83 9.17 0.24 -10.48
N ILE A 84 8.68 1.47 -10.71
CA ILE A 84 8.47 2.44 -9.64
C ILE A 84 7.38 1.96 -8.67
N LEU A 85 6.27 1.38 -9.18
CA LEU A 85 5.21 0.83 -8.34
C LEU A 85 5.69 -0.39 -7.51
N GLN A 86 6.56 -1.22 -8.08
CA GLN A 86 7.21 -2.32 -7.37
C GLN A 86 8.13 -1.82 -6.26
N LEU A 87 8.97 -0.82 -6.53
CA LEU A 87 9.83 -0.20 -5.53
C LEU A 87 9.02 0.50 -4.43
N ALA A 88 7.97 1.23 -4.79
CA ALA A 88 7.03 1.80 -3.81
C ALA A 88 6.44 0.72 -2.90
N THR A 89 6.10 -0.46 -3.44
CA THR A 89 5.60 -1.58 -2.65
C THR A 89 6.66 -2.11 -1.70
N ILE A 90 7.92 -2.21 -2.14
CA ILE A 90 9.04 -2.55 -1.26
C ILE A 90 9.13 -1.52 -0.13
N GLU A 91 9.24 -0.22 -0.43
CA GLU A 91 9.37 0.82 0.62
C GLU A 91 8.23 0.80 1.63
N GLU A 92 6.99 0.52 1.19
CA GLU A 92 5.86 0.35 2.11
C GLU A 92 6.06 -0.83 3.05
N PHE A 93 6.51 -1.98 2.54
CA PHE A 93 6.78 -3.16 3.37
C PHE A 93 7.95 -2.95 4.34
N LEU A 94 8.91 -2.10 3.99
CA LEU A 94 10.00 -1.70 4.89
C LEU A 94 9.56 -0.68 5.95
N GLY A 95 8.38 -0.07 5.80
CA GLY A 95 7.95 1.06 6.62
C GLY A 95 8.72 2.36 6.32
N ASP A 96 9.36 2.47 5.15
CA ASP A 96 10.11 3.67 4.71
C ASP A 96 9.18 4.62 3.95
N TRP A 97 8.43 5.41 4.71
CA TRP A 97 7.40 6.31 4.17
C TRP A 97 7.93 7.44 3.32
N VAL A 98 9.13 7.92 3.63
CA VAL A 98 9.74 9.02 2.88
C VAL A 98 10.05 8.56 1.46
N ASN A 99 10.66 7.39 1.30
CA ASN A 99 10.97 6.85 -0.02
C ASN A 99 9.71 6.36 -0.75
N LEU A 100 8.74 5.78 -0.04
CA LEU A 100 7.42 5.47 -0.61
C LEU A 100 6.77 6.70 -1.28
N LEU A 101 6.69 7.82 -0.57
CA LEU A 101 6.10 9.06 -1.11
C LEU A 101 6.92 9.64 -2.27
N GLY A 102 8.25 9.46 -2.26
CA GLY A 102 9.11 9.80 -3.40
C GLY A 102 8.76 8.99 -4.65
N HIS A 103 8.62 7.68 -4.52
CA HIS A 103 8.21 6.81 -5.63
C HIS A 103 6.79 7.09 -6.10
N GLN A 104 5.85 7.35 -5.19
CA GLN A 104 4.47 7.71 -5.55
C GLN A 104 4.43 8.98 -6.40
N LYS A 105 5.18 10.03 -6.03
CA LYS A 105 5.29 11.26 -6.85
C LYS A 105 5.94 11.01 -8.21
N ALA A 106 6.99 10.18 -8.28
CA ALA A 106 7.62 9.82 -9.55
C ALA A 106 6.67 9.01 -10.45
N ALA A 107 5.91 8.08 -9.87
CA ALA A 107 4.90 7.31 -10.59
C ALA A 107 3.79 8.19 -11.14
N TYR A 108 3.35 9.22 -10.39
CA TYR A 108 2.35 10.18 -10.83
C TYR A 108 2.75 10.87 -12.14
N GLN A 109 3.98 11.39 -12.19
CA GLN A 109 4.50 12.09 -13.36
C GLN A 109 4.48 11.17 -14.59
N ILE A 110 5.05 9.97 -14.47
CA ILE A 110 5.09 9.01 -15.59
C ILE A 110 3.68 8.55 -15.99
N LEU A 111 2.80 8.32 -15.02
CA LEU A 111 1.43 7.89 -15.27
C LEU A 111 0.65 8.93 -16.08
N THR A 112 0.76 10.20 -15.72
CA THR A 112 0.07 11.30 -16.41
C THR A 112 0.74 11.71 -17.73
N ASP A 113 2.04 11.45 -17.89
CA ASP A 113 2.73 11.58 -19.19
C ASP A 113 2.27 10.50 -20.19
N LEU A 114 1.99 9.28 -19.71
CA LEU A 114 1.64 8.14 -20.56
C LEU A 114 0.15 8.04 -20.87
N PHE A 115 -0.70 8.47 -19.94
CA PHE A 115 -2.12 8.17 -19.97
C PHE A 115 -3.00 9.35 -19.57
N THR A 116 -4.26 9.22 -19.95
CA THR A 116 -5.40 10.01 -19.50
C THR A 116 -6.34 9.10 -18.70
N PRO A 117 -7.31 9.66 -17.94
CA PRO A 117 -8.30 8.86 -17.21
C PRO A 117 -9.03 7.83 -18.07
N GLN A 118 -9.22 8.09 -19.37
CA GLN A 118 -9.91 7.19 -20.29
C GLN A 118 -8.96 6.17 -20.94
N THR A 119 -7.74 6.59 -21.33
CA THR A 119 -6.80 5.71 -22.04
C THR A 119 -6.14 4.67 -21.13
N ILE A 120 -6.04 4.94 -19.82
CA ILE A 120 -5.56 3.99 -18.81
C ILE A 120 -6.51 2.80 -18.61
N LEU A 121 -7.78 2.92 -19.02
CA LEU A 121 -8.79 1.86 -18.80
C LEU A 121 -8.92 0.89 -19.98
N GLN A 122 -8.27 1.20 -21.11
CA GLN A 122 -8.42 0.46 -22.37
C GLN A 122 -7.83 -0.95 -22.33
N ASP A 123 -6.85 -1.19 -21.47
CA ASP A 123 -6.10 -2.45 -21.39
C ASP A 123 -6.01 -2.97 -19.94
N GLU A 124 -5.93 -4.29 -19.77
CA GLU A 124 -5.91 -4.89 -18.43
C GLU A 124 -4.67 -4.53 -17.60
N THR A 125 -3.49 -4.53 -18.21
CA THR A 125 -2.25 -4.13 -17.54
C THR A 125 -2.37 -2.69 -17.03
N ARG A 126 -2.91 -1.80 -17.87
CA ARG A 126 -3.13 -0.39 -17.51
C ARG A 126 -4.15 -0.25 -16.38
N ARG A 127 -5.21 -1.05 -16.36
CA ARG A 127 -6.19 -1.09 -15.25
C ARG A 127 -5.57 -1.58 -13.93
N LYS A 128 -4.65 -2.53 -13.98
CA LYS A 128 -3.89 -2.97 -12.79
C LYS A 128 -2.93 -1.88 -12.30
N ILE A 129 -2.26 -1.17 -13.22
CA ILE A 129 -1.38 -0.03 -12.91
C ILE A 129 -2.14 1.08 -12.18
N ILE A 130 -3.28 1.54 -12.71
CA ILE A 130 -4.03 2.63 -12.05
C ILE A 130 -4.59 2.19 -10.69
N THR A 131 -5.02 0.94 -10.57
CA THR A 131 -5.48 0.38 -9.30
C THR A 131 -4.37 0.36 -8.26
N TRP A 132 -3.16 -0.03 -8.65
CA TRP A 132 -1.99 -0.05 -7.78
C TRP A 132 -1.58 1.36 -7.35
N TYR A 133 -1.52 2.30 -8.30
CA TYR A 133 -1.20 3.69 -8.01
C TYR A 133 -2.24 4.33 -7.07
N ILE A 134 -3.54 4.19 -7.37
CA ILE A 134 -4.63 4.76 -6.56
C ILE A 134 -4.51 4.34 -5.10
N ARG A 135 -4.11 3.09 -4.83
CA ARG A 135 -3.90 2.62 -3.47
C ARG A 135 -2.85 3.45 -2.73
N PHE A 136 -1.70 3.70 -3.36
CA PHE A 136 -0.66 4.55 -2.74
C PHE A 136 -1.14 5.98 -2.54
N ASP A 137 -1.85 6.53 -3.53
CA ASP A 137 -2.32 7.91 -3.50
C ASP A 137 -3.34 8.15 -2.38
N LEU A 138 -4.33 7.24 -2.24
CA LEU A 138 -5.29 7.27 -1.14
C LEU A 138 -4.60 7.08 0.21
N PHE A 139 -3.65 6.14 0.30
CA PHE A 139 -2.96 5.87 1.55
C PHE A 139 -2.09 7.06 1.99
N ALA A 140 -1.40 7.70 1.06
CA ALA A 140 -0.65 8.93 1.29
C ALA A 140 -1.56 10.09 1.73
N GLY A 141 -2.63 10.37 0.98
CA GLY A 141 -3.57 11.45 1.28
C GLY A 141 -4.22 11.30 2.66
N MET A 142 -4.72 10.09 2.98
CA MET A 142 -5.34 9.82 4.27
C MET A 142 -4.38 9.98 5.46
N LEU A 143 -3.12 9.55 5.33
CA LEU A 143 -2.17 9.61 6.44
C LEU A 143 -1.50 10.97 6.62
N SER A 144 -1.29 11.73 5.54
CA SER A 144 -0.79 13.10 5.64
C SER A 144 -1.88 14.10 6.03
N GLY A 145 -3.15 13.67 6.12
CA GLY A 145 -4.30 14.56 6.27
C GLY A 145 -4.47 15.51 5.06
N GLY A 146 -3.97 15.09 3.90
CA GLY A 146 -3.96 15.86 2.66
C GLY A 146 -4.92 15.31 1.61
N GLU A 147 -4.93 15.95 0.44
CA GLU A 147 -5.67 15.46 -0.73
C GLU A 147 -4.87 14.39 -1.48
N THR A 148 -5.57 13.63 -2.31
CA THR A 148 -4.94 12.77 -3.33
C THR A 148 -4.20 13.62 -4.35
N ILE A 149 -3.12 13.10 -4.93
CA ILE A 149 -2.41 13.77 -6.03
C ILE A 149 -3.20 13.62 -7.34
N LEU A 150 -3.83 12.46 -7.57
CA LEU A 150 -4.74 12.32 -8.70
C LEU A 150 -6.02 13.10 -8.47
N ASP A 151 -6.46 13.76 -9.53
CA ASP A 151 -7.79 14.34 -9.60
C ASP A 151 -8.88 13.26 -9.52
N ARG A 152 -10.03 13.66 -8.98
CA ARG A 152 -11.27 12.85 -8.92
C ARG A 152 -11.61 12.13 -10.25
N GLN A 153 -11.34 12.75 -11.39
CA GLN A 153 -11.65 12.21 -12.72
C GLN A 153 -11.01 10.82 -12.98
N TRP A 154 -9.85 10.53 -12.39
CA TRP A 154 -9.20 9.22 -12.53
C TRP A 154 -9.98 8.11 -11.81
N PHE A 155 -10.46 8.42 -10.61
CA PHE A 155 -11.30 7.53 -9.81
C PHE A 155 -12.67 7.33 -10.45
N ALA A 156 -13.30 8.42 -10.89
CA ALA A 156 -14.61 8.40 -11.54
C ALA A 156 -14.57 7.58 -12.84
N ALA A 157 -13.56 7.79 -13.69
CA ALA A 157 -13.41 7.02 -14.92
C ALA A 157 -13.29 5.51 -14.64
N SER A 158 -12.52 5.12 -13.61
CA SER A 158 -12.39 3.72 -13.19
C SER A 158 -13.72 3.15 -12.70
N ALA A 159 -14.46 3.88 -11.87
CA ALA A 159 -15.77 3.45 -11.37
C ALA A 159 -16.79 3.28 -12.52
N ASP A 160 -16.86 4.26 -13.44
CA ASP A 160 -17.76 4.23 -14.59
C ASP A 160 -17.43 3.09 -15.57
N PHE A 161 -16.14 2.76 -15.73
CA PHE A 161 -15.72 1.62 -16.53
C PHE A 161 -16.23 0.30 -15.95
N TYR A 162 -15.97 0.02 -14.67
CA TYR A 162 -16.40 -1.25 -14.07
C TYR A 162 -17.90 -1.35 -13.85
N LYS A 163 -18.60 -0.22 -13.64
CA LYS A 163 -20.06 -0.17 -13.65
C LYS A 163 -20.63 -0.59 -15.01
N ARG A 164 -20.04 -0.12 -16.12
CA ARG A 164 -20.41 -0.56 -17.48
C ARG A 164 -20.09 -2.03 -17.70
N GLN A 165 -18.91 -2.51 -17.29
CA GLN A 165 -18.55 -3.92 -17.43
C GLN A 165 -19.52 -4.84 -16.67
N THR A 166 -19.93 -4.46 -15.46
CA THR A 166 -20.90 -5.21 -14.67
C THR A 166 -22.28 -5.22 -15.33
N ARG A 167 -22.71 -4.10 -15.92
CA ARG A 167 -23.97 -4.04 -16.68
C ARG A 167 -23.93 -4.93 -17.91
N ASP A 168 -22.82 -4.89 -18.66
CA ASP A 168 -22.69 -5.59 -19.94
C ASP A 168 -22.39 -7.09 -19.73
N LYS A 169 -21.80 -7.46 -18.58
CA LYS A 169 -21.47 -8.84 -18.19
C LYS A 169 -21.91 -9.12 -16.74
N PRO A 170 -23.22 -9.23 -16.45
CA PRO A 170 -23.74 -9.31 -15.07
C PRO A 170 -23.34 -10.58 -14.31
N LYS A 171 -22.88 -11.63 -15.01
CA LYS A 171 -22.41 -12.88 -14.41
C LYS A 171 -20.90 -12.90 -14.16
N ASP A 172 -20.16 -11.89 -14.62
CA ASP A 172 -18.73 -11.76 -14.38
C ASP A 172 -18.51 -11.26 -12.95
N LEU A 173 -18.19 -12.18 -12.03
CA LEU A 173 -17.92 -11.86 -10.63
C LEU A 173 -16.71 -10.92 -10.49
N GLY A 174 -15.71 -11.05 -11.35
CA GLY A 174 -14.53 -10.18 -11.32
C GLY A 174 -14.86 -8.74 -11.65
N ALA A 175 -15.68 -8.52 -12.68
CA ALA A 175 -16.19 -7.19 -13.01
C ALA A 175 -17.00 -6.58 -11.85
N ARG A 176 -17.81 -7.39 -11.15
CA ARG A 176 -18.57 -6.95 -9.96
C ARG A 176 -17.65 -6.54 -8.82
N PHE A 177 -16.65 -7.36 -8.47
CA PHE A 177 -15.71 -7.04 -7.39
C PHE A 177 -14.91 -5.78 -7.69
N GLU A 178 -14.36 -5.65 -8.90
CA GLU A 178 -13.64 -4.45 -9.32
C GLU A 178 -14.55 -3.21 -9.32
N SER A 179 -15.84 -3.36 -9.68
CA SER A 179 -16.83 -2.29 -9.53
C SER A 179 -17.01 -1.88 -8.07
N TYR A 180 -17.13 -2.82 -7.14
CA TYR A 180 -17.28 -2.50 -5.72
C TYR A 180 -16.04 -1.81 -5.14
N PHE A 181 -14.83 -2.27 -5.49
CA PHE A 181 -13.60 -1.60 -5.09
C PHE A 181 -13.48 -0.20 -5.70
N ALA A 182 -13.80 -0.04 -6.98
CA ALA A 182 -13.74 1.25 -7.65
C ALA A 182 -14.75 2.26 -7.05
N THR A 183 -15.97 1.82 -6.74
CA THR A 183 -16.96 2.65 -6.03
C THR A 183 -16.45 3.06 -4.64
N THR A 184 -15.88 2.13 -3.88
CA THR A 184 -15.34 2.43 -2.54
C THR A 184 -14.21 3.47 -2.60
N ARG A 185 -13.30 3.36 -3.58
CA ARG A 185 -12.20 4.31 -3.79
C ARG A 185 -12.68 5.69 -4.22
N LEU A 186 -13.71 5.75 -5.08
CA LEU A 186 -14.33 7.01 -5.47
C LEU A 186 -14.99 7.70 -4.27
N LEU A 187 -15.77 6.96 -3.48
CA LEU A 187 -16.38 7.48 -2.25
C LEU A 187 -15.32 8.02 -1.27
N ALA A 188 -14.22 7.28 -1.06
CA ALA A 188 -13.11 7.75 -0.22
C ALA A 188 -12.48 9.07 -0.74
N THR A 189 -12.36 9.18 -2.06
CA THR A 189 -11.84 10.40 -2.72
C THR A 189 -12.79 11.57 -2.53
N ASP A 190 -14.10 11.34 -2.67
CA ASP A 190 -15.12 12.37 -2.55
C ASP A 190 -15.23 12.90 -1.12
N VAL A 191 -15.11 12.02 -0.11
CA VAL A 191 -14.96 12.41 1.29
C VAL A 191 -13.72 13.29 1.47
N THR A 192 -12.57 12.85 0.96
CA THR A 192 -11.30 13.61 1.10
C THR A 192 -11.41 15.02 0.49
N ILE A 193 -11.96 15.13 -0.72
CA ILE A 193 -12.15 16.40 -1.43
C ILE A 193 -13.11 17.31 -0.66
N LEU A 194 -14.24 16.78 -0.18
CA LEU A 194 -15.24 17.57 0.53
C LEU A 194 -14.68 18.17 1.83
N PHE A 195 -14.00 17.35 2.64
CA PHE A 195 -13.43 17.80 3.91
C PHE A 195 -12.23 18.73 3.70
N ALA A 196 -11.36 18.47 2.71
CA ALA A 196 -10.25 19.35 2.40
C ALA A 196 -10.74 20.71 1.88
N GLY A 197 -11.79 20.72 1.04
CA GLY A 197 -12.41 21.95 0.56
C GLY A 197 -12.99 22.79 1.71
N LYS A 198 -13.64 22.15 2.68
CA LYS A 198 -14.15 22.82 3.89
C LYS A 198 -13.01 23.38 4.75
N ALA A 199 -11.95 22.60 4.97
CA ALA A 199 -10.79 23.03 5.75
C ALA A 199 -10.03 24.21 5.10
N LYS A 200 -9.97 24.25 3.77
CA LYS A 200 -9.34 25.34 3.00
C LYS A 200 -10.26 26.53 2.75
N GLY A 201 -11.54 26.45 3.12
CA GLY A 201 -12.54 27.50 2.87
C GLY A 201 -12.88 27.70 1.39
N THR A 202 -12.67 26.68 0.54
CA THR A 202 -12.95 26.76 -0.91
C THR A 202 -14.39 26.38 -1.27
N ILE A 203 -15.16 25.86 -0.31
CA ILE A 203 -16.60 25.59 -0.43
C ILE A 203 -17.35 26.28 0.72
N SER A 204 -18.61 26.65 0.50
CA SER A 204 -19.46 27.23 1.55
C SER A 204 -19.97 26.18 2.52
N ASP A 205 -20.54 26.63 3.65
CA ASP A 205 -21.12 25.74 4.66
C ASP A 205 -22.34 25.01 4.11
N GLU A 206 -23.16 25.69 3.30
CA GLU A 206 -24.32 25.08 2.62
C GLU A 206 -23.88 24.02 1.62
N ALA A 207 -22.83 24.28 0.84
CA ALA A 207 -22.26 23.31 -0.09
C ALA A 207 -21.66 22.10 0.65
N PHE A 208 -21.02 22.34 1.79
CA PHE A 208 -20.49 21.27 2.64
C PHE A 208 -21.61 20.39 3.20
N VAL A 209 -22.68 20.98 3.76
CA VAL A 209 -23.85 20.24 4.28
C VAL A 209 -24.52 19.43 3.17
N ALA A 210 -24.77 20.01 2.00
CA ALA A 210 -25.36 19.30 0.86
C ALA A 210 -24.46 18.15 0.37
N GLY A 211 -23.13 18.35 0.37
CA GLY A 211 -22.16 17.32 0.05
C GLY A 211 -22.18 16.15 1.04
N ILE A 212 -22.27 16.45 2.35
CA ILE A 212 -22.41 15.43 3.40
C ILE A 212 -23.70 14.62 3.24
N GLU A 213 -24.83 15.27 2.97
CA GLU A 213 -26.11 14.58 2.75
C GLU A 213 -26.02 13.63 1.55
N THR A 214 -25.41 14.10 0.46
CA THR A 214 -25.19 13.31 -0.75
C THR A 214 -24.32 12.09 -0.46
N LEU A 215 -23.15 12.29 0.14
CA LEU A 215 -22.24 11.20 0.48
C LEU A 215 -22.87 10.21 1.45
N SER A 216 -23.54 10.69 2.50
CA SER A 216 -24.19 9.81 3.49
C SER A 216 -25.22 8.89 2.83
N LYS A 217 -25.97 9.41 1.85
CA LYS A 217 -26.91 8.62 1.05
C LYS A 217 -26.19 7.60 0.17
N GLU A 218 -25.14 8.01 -0.56
CA GLU A 218 -24.39 7.10 -1.42
C GLU A 218 -23.71 5.97 -0.64
N PHE A 219 -23.17 6.26 0.55
CA PHE A 219 -22.61 5.25 1.46
C PHE A 219 -23.68 4.26 1.92
N ALA A 220 -24.87 4.75 2.31
CA ALA A 220 -25.97 3.88 2.74
C ALA A 220 -26.46 2.98 1.60
N GLU A 221 -26.65 3.52 0.39
CA GLU A 221 -27.08 2.77 -0.79
C GLU A 221 -26.04 1.73 -1.21
N PHE A 222 -24.76 2.11 -1.21
CA PHE A 222 -23.66 1.20 -1.55
C PHE A 222 -23.49 0.12 -0.48
N GLY A 223 -23.54 0.47 0.80
CA GLY A 223 -23.51 -0.46 1.92
C GLY A 223 -24.61 -1.51 1.82
N HIS A 224 -25.86 -1.07 1.59
CA HIS A 224 -26.98 -1.98 1.36
C HIS A 224 -26.75 -2.90 0.16
N THR A 225 -26.21 -2.36 -0.94
CA THR A 225 -25.91 -3.12 -2.16
C THR A 225 -24.92 -4.26 -1.89
N ILE A 226 -23.80 -4.00 -1.19
CA ILE A 226 -22.79 -5.02 -0.95
C ILE A 226 -23.19 -6.02 0.15
N GLU A 227 -23.99 -5.59 1.13
CA GLU A 227 -24.49 -6.47 2.20
C GLU A 227 -25.57 -7.45 1.69
N THR A 228 -26.31 -7.06 0.67
CA THR A 228 -27.39 -7.89 0.08
C THR A 228 -27.00 -8.54 -1.25
N ALA A 229 -25.77 -8.33 -1.73
CA ALA A 229 -25.30 -8.84 -3.02
C ALA A 229 -25.34 -10.37 -3.13
N PHE A 230 -25.13 -11.07 -2.01
CA PHE A 230 -25.06 -12.52 -1.91
C PHE A 230 -25.60 -12.98 -0.56
N THR A 231 -26.81 -13.53 -0.52
CA THR A 231 -27.50 -13.88 0.74
C THR A 231 -27.77 -15.38 0.89
N ASP A 232 -27.46 -16.18 -0.13
CA ASP A 232 -27.62 -17.63 -0.07
C ASP A 232 -26.66 -18.21 0.99
N PRO A 233 -27.15 -19.04 1.94
CA PRO A 233 -26.31 -19.66 2.96
C PRO A 233 -25.11 -20.45 2.40
N SER A 234 -25.18 -20.97 1.17
CA SER A 234 -24.08 -21.67 0.50
C SER A 234 -22.91 -20.77 0.11
N CYS A 235 -23.09 -19.44 0.13
CA CYS A 235 -22.04 -18.47 -0.17
C CYS A 235 -21.03 -18.31 0.99
N PHE A 236 -21.30 -18.87 2.17
CA PHE A 236 -20.55 -18.60 3.39
C PHE A 236 -19.73 -19.79 3.87
N VAL A 237 -18.64 -19.50 4.57
CA VAL A 237 -17.79 -20.48 5.25
C VAL A 237 -18.58 -21.11 6.40
N THR A 238 -18.63 -22.44 6.41
CA THR A 238 -19.40 -23.22 7.40
C THR A 238 -18.56 -23.74 8.56
N ALA A 239 -17.23 -23.77 8.41
CA ALA A 239 -16.31 -24.28 9.42
C ALA A 239 -14.95 -23.59 9.39
N PHE A 240 -14.32 -23.48 10.56
CA PHE A 240 -12.99 -22.91 10.74
C PHE A 240 -12.06 -23.95 11.38
N PRO A 241 -11.56 -24.95 10.62
CA PRO A 241 -10.82 -26.07 11.18
C PRO A 241 -9.46 -25.67 11.77
N GLU A 242 -8.86 -24.56 11.30
CA GLU A 242 -7.58 -24.05 11.79
C GLU A 242 -7.73 -23.08 12.98
N ALA A 243 -8.96 -22.74 13.34
CA ALA A 243 -9.20 -21.91 14.50
C ALA A 243 -9.01 -22.74 15.78
N LEU A 244 -8.35 -22.14 16.78
CA LEU A 244 -8.31 -22.70 18.13
C LEU A 244 -9.74 -22.91 18.68
N PRO A 245 -9.95 -23.78 19.68
CA PRO A 245 -11.26 -23.87 20.32
C PRO A 245 -11.73 -22.50 20.84
N PRO A 246 -13.05 -22.21 20.84
CA PRO A 246 -13.57 -21.00 21.46
C PRO A 246 -13.07 -20.88 22.91
N GLY A 247 -12.55 -19.71 23.25
CA GLY A 247 -11.94 -19.43 24.55
C GLY A 247 -11.92 -17.95 24.84
N GLU A 248 -11.23 -17.54 25.91
CA GLU A 248 -11.18 -16.12 26.33
C GLU A 248 -10.59 -15.17 25.28
N GLU A 249 -9.86 -15.72 24.31
CA GLU A 249 -9.21 -15.02 23.20
C GLU A 249 -10.12 -14.84 21.96
N ASP A 250 -11.32 -15.46 21.95
CA ASP A 250 -12.33 -15.28 20.90
C ASP A 250 -13.25 -14.10 21.21
N LEU A 251 -12.72 -12.89 21.07
CA LEU A 251 -13.41 -11.65 21.47
C LEU A 251 -14.60 -11.28 20.57
N PHE A 252 -14.57 -11.68 19.30
CA PHE A 252 -15.48 -11.14 18.27
C PHE A 252 -16.44 -12.19 17.68
N GLY A 253 -16.33 -13.47 18.06
CA GLY A 253 -17.24 -14.52 17.64
C GLY A 253 -17.23 -14.74 16.13
N PHE A 254 -16.04 -14.89 15.55
CA PHE A 254 -15.85 -14.94 14.09
C PHE A 254 -16.36 -16.24 13.42
N ARG A 255 -16.70 -17.27 14.21
CA ARG A 255 -17.20 -18.58 13.74
C ARG A 255 -18.68 -18.60 13.34
N ASP A 256 -19.25 -17.43 13.06
CA ASP A 256 -20.62 -17.29 12.59
C ASP A 256 -20.74 -17.84 11.16
N PRO A 257 -21.55 -18.90 10.91
CA PRO A 257 -21.59 -19.60 9.62
C PRO A 257 -22.23 -18.80 8.48
N ARG A 258 -22.75 -17.58 8.74
CA ARG A 258 -23.35 -16.71 7.71
C ARG A 258 -22.68 -15.34 7.65
N PHE A 259 -21.37 -15.32 7.88
CA PHE A 259 -20.63 -14.07 8.01
C PHE A 259 -19.48 -13.93 7.00
N LEU A 260 -18.62 -14.94 6.87
CA LEU A 260 -17.48 -14.89 5.96
C LEU A 260 -17.83 -15.55 4.62
N TYR A 261 -17.63 -14.84 3.51
CA TYR A 261 -17.85 -15.40 2.17
C TYR A 261 -16.77 -16.42 1.81
N ALA A 262 -17.17 -17.49 1.10
CA ALA A 262 -16.31 -18.62 0.69
C ALA A 262 -16.09 -18.66 -0.84
N GLY A 263 -15.15 -19.50 -1.28
CA GLY A 263 -14.87 -19.82 -2.66
C GLY A 263 -14.62 -18.60 -3.54
N GLU A 264 -15.26 -18.55 -4.70
CA GLU A 264 -15.17 -17.42 -5.64
C GLU A 264 -15.69 -16.09 -5.06
N LEU A 265 -16.46 -16.13 -3.98
CA LEU A 265 -16.98 -14.95 -3.30
C LEU A 265 -16.07 -14.45 -2.17
N ALA A 266 -14.97 -15.14 -1.85
CA ALA A 266 -14.07 -14.75 -0.76
C ALA A 266 -13.54 -13.30 -0.90
N THR A 267 -13.43 -12.78 -2.12
CA THR A 267 -13.07 -11.39 -2.40
C THR A 267 -14.04 -10.37 -1.78
N MET A 268 -15.32 -10.73 -1.61
CA MET A 268 -16.31 -9.86 -0.94
C MET A 268 -15.91 -9.51 0.49
N ASN A 269 -15.17 -10.36 1.18
CA ASN A 269 -14.69 -10.07 2.53
C ASN A 269 -13.76 -8.84 2.54
N PHE A 270 -12.96 -8.65 1.49
CA PHE A 270 -12.11 -7.47 1.35
C PHE A 270 -12.91 -6.23 0.90
N VAL A 271 -13.94 -6.42 0.06
CA VAL A 271 -14.88 -5.34 -0.30
C VAL A 271 -15.56 -4.79 0.96
N LEU A 272 -16.06 -5.68 1.83
CA LEU A 272 -16.68 -5.31 3.09
C LEU A 272 -15.70 -4.61 4.03
N ILE A 273 -14.46 -5.13 4.17
CA ILE A 273 -13.43 -4.49 5.00
C ILE A 273 -13.16 -3.05 4.55
N ASP A 274 -13.08 -2.81 3.24
CA ASP A 274 -12.79 -1.49 2.67
C ASP A 274 -13.94 -0.53 2.87
N HIS A 275 -15.15 -0.96 2.54
CA HIS A 275 -16.34 -0.14 2.76
C HIS A 275 -16.46 0.26 4.24
N LEU A 276 -16.33 -0.70 5.16
CA LEU A 276 -16.37 -0.42 6.60
C LEU A 276 -15.23 0.50 7.06
N ALA A 277 -14.08 0.51 6.38
CA ALA A 277 -12.98 1.44 6.73
C ALA A 277 -13.35 2.88 6.40
N ILE A 278 -13.89 3.09 5.20
CA ILE A 278 -14.23 4.44 4.73
C ILE A 278 -15.50 4.95 5.42
N ASP A 279 -16.49 4.10 5.66
CA ASP A 279 -17.70 4.45 6.43
C ASP A 279 -17.33 4.90 7.87
N LEU A 280 -16.44 4.15 8.53
CA LEU A 280 -15.91 4.50 9.84
C LEU A 280 -15.20 5.86 9.83
N MET A 281 -14.36 6.12 8.82
CA MET A 281 -13.65 7.40 8.68
C MET A 281 -14.60 8.57 8.42
N LEU A 282 -15.57 8.40 7.51
CA LEU A 282 -16.59 9.41 7.21
C LEU A 282 -17.36 9.79 8.47
N LYS A 283 -17.91 8.80 9.19
CA LYS A 283 -18.68 9.02 10.41
C LYS A 283 -17.85 9.70 11.50
N TYR A 284 -16.58 9.31 11.64
CA TYR A 284 -15.67 9.96 12.57
C TYR A 284 -15.40 11.43 12.21
N GLN A 285 -15.06 11.70 10.95
CA GLN A 285 -14.80 13.06 10.48
C GLN A 285 -16.04 13.96 10.56
N LEU A 286 -17.22 13.40 10.28
CA LEU A 286 -18.51 14.07 10.45
C LEU A 286 -18.73 14.48 11.91
N GLY A 287 -18.56 13.55 12.85
CA GLY A 287 -18.67 13.84 14.28
C GLY A 287 -17.71 14.94 14.71
N MET A 288 -16.45 14.88 14.27
CA MET A 288 -15.46 15.92 14.53
C MET A 288 -15.85 17.29 13.97
N ALA A 289 -16.35 17.35 12.72
CA ALA A 289 -16.81 18.60 12.10
C ALA A 289 -18.02 19.21 12.82
N MET A 290 -18.85 18.38 13.45
CA MET A 290 -20.00 18.81 14.27
C MET A 290 -19.62 19.08 15.73
N GLY A 291 -18.35 18.95 16.13
CA GLY A 291 -17.92 19.09 17.52
C GLY A 291 -18.47 18.01 18.45
N GLN A 292 -18.89 16.87 17.91
CA GLN A 292 -19.46 15.75 18.64
C GLN A 292 -18.37 14.78 19.10
N SER A 293 -18.58 14.17 20.26
CA SER A 293 -17.74 13.06 20.69
C SER A 293 -17.94 11.83 19.78
N PRO A 294 -16.93 10.96 19.62
CA PRO A 294 -17.04 9.73 18.84
C PRO A 294 -18.27 8.91 19.24
N SER A 295 -19.14 8.62 18.25
CA SER A 295 -20.36 7.82 18.47
C SER A 295 -20.02 6.37 18.86
N PRO A 296 -20.80 5.71 19.73
CA PRO A 296 -20.69 4.27 20.00
C PRO A 296 -20.77 3.39 18.74
N GLU A 297 -21.41 3.89 17.67
CA GLU A 297 -21.49 3.22 16.38
C GLU A 297 -20.09 2.98 15.76
N LEU A 298 -19.14 3.90 15.96
CA LEU A 298 -17.77 3.75 15.47
C LEU A 298 -17.10 2.51 16.07
N THR A 299 -17.31 2.28 17.37
CA THR A 299 -16.82 1.08 18.06
C THR A 299 -17.50 -0.18 17.52
N GLN A 300 -18.82 -0.15 17.21
CA GLN A 300 -19.51 -1.30 16.62
C GLN A 300 -18.96 -1.67 15.24
N ILE A 301 -18.71 -0.66 14.39
CA ILE A 301 -18.08 -0.86 13.07
C ILE A 301 -16.67 -1.44 13.25
N ALA A 302 -15.88 -0.92 14.18
CA ALA A 302 -14.53 -1.43 14.47
C ALA A 302 -14.56 -2.90 14.94
N MET A 303 -15.47 -3.27 15.83
CA MET A 303 -15.65 -4.66 16.28
C MET A 303 -16.06 -5.59 15.14
N ARG A 304 -16.97 -5.15 14.23
CA ARG A 304 -17.33 -5.92 13.03
C ARG A 304 -16.14 -6.15 12.11
N LYS A 305 -15.28 -5.15 11.94
CA LYS A 305 -14.02 -5.29 11.18
C LYS A 305 -13.05 -6.26 11.85
N CYS A 306 -12.97 -6.28 13.19
CA CYS A 306 -12.17 -7.25 13.92
C CYS A 306 -12.68 -8.68 13.74
N LYS A 307 -14.01 -8.88 13.81
CA LYS A 307 -14.65 -10.18 13.48
C LYS A 307 -14.25 -10.66 12.08
N LEU A 308 -14.28 -9.77 11.09
CA LEU A 308 -13.92 -10.08 9.70
C LEU A 308 -12.43 -10.37 9.53
N PHE A 309 -11.56 -9.63 10.23
CA PHE A 309 -10.13 -9.88 10.24
C PHE A 309 -9.80 -11.27 10.82
N ASP A 310 -10.38 -11.62 11.97
CA ASP A 310 -10.19 -12.95 12.58
C ASP A 310 -10.73 -14.06 11.67
N ALA A 311 -11.92 -13.86 11.08
CA ALA A 311 -12.49 -14.81 10.14
C ALA A 311 -11.56 -15.04 8.93
N ILE A 312 -11.00 -13.97 8.34
CA ILE A 312 -10.04 -14.07 7.23
C ILE A 312 -8.76 -14.78 7.68
N GLN A 313 -8.25 -14.48 8.88
CA GLN A 313 -7.00 -15.07 9.39
C GLN A 313 -7.08 -16.58 9.55
N TYR A 314 -8.19 -17.09 10.08
CA TYR A 314 -8.37 -18.50 10.40
C TYR A 314 -9.11 -19.29 9.31
N ASN A 315 -9.38 -18.66 8.16
CA ASN A 315 -9.94 -19.33 7.01
C ASN A 315 -8.84 -20.01 6.17
N GLN A 316 -9.15 -21.17 5.61
CA GLN A 316 -8.22 -21.91 4.74
C GLN A 316 -8.09 -21.26 3.36
N GLU A 317 -9.20 -20.73 2.84
CA GLU A 317 -9.26 -20.13 1.50
C GLU A 317 -8.65 -18.72 1.52
N GLY A 318 -7.35 -18.65 1.24
CA GLY A 318 -6.52 -17.43 1.26
C GLY A 318 -5.19 -17.62 1.98
N GLY A 319 -5.10 -18.66 2.82
CA GLY A 319 -3.95 -18.96 3.66
C GLY A 319 -3.69 -17.87 4.71
N GLN A 320 -2.73 -18.13 5.59
CA GLN A 320 -2.38 -17.23 6.69
C GLN A 320 -1.91 -15.83 6.26
N ASN A 321 -1.66 -15.63 4.96
CA ASN A 321 -1.16 -14.39 4.39
C ASN A 321 -2.30 -13.46 3.90
N ALA A 322 -3.55 -13.92 3.88
CA ALA A 322 -4.69 -13.13 3.40
C ALA A 322 -4.88 -11.82 4.18
N ILE A 323 -4.55 -11.83 5.48
CA ILE A 323 -4.59 -10.67 6.36
C ILE A 323 -3.65 -9.54 5.94
N LEU A 324 -2.62 -9.80 5.12
CA LEU A 324 -1.80 -8.73 4.51
C LEU A 324 -2.65 -7.78 3.67
N GLY A 325 -3.76 -8.24 3.09
CA GLY A 325 -4.72 -7.37 2.38
C GLY A 325 -5.57 -6.50 3.31
N CYS A 326 -5.47 -6.69 4.62
CA CYS A 326 -6.26 -6.02 5.66
C CYS A 326 -5.40 -5.12 6.57
N GLN A 327 -4.08 -5.05 6.34
CA GLN A 327 -3.10 -4.32 7.14
C GLN A 327 -3.46 -2.84 7.40
N ALA A 328 -3.91 -2.12 6.37
CA ALA A 328 -4.32 -0.72 6.53
C ALA A 328 -5.62 -0.59 7.35
N SER A 329 -6.55 -1.53 7.15
CA SER A 329 -7.81 -1.58 7.88
C SER A 329 -7.59 -1.86 9.37
N LEU A 330 -6.59 -2.68 9.73
CA LEU A 330 -6.20 -2.93 11.12
C LEU A 330 -5.78 -1.65 11.84
N GLY A 331 -4.94 -0.84 11.19
CA GLY A 331 -4.49 0.44 11.75
C GLY A 331 -5.62 1.42 12.07
N ILE A 332 -6.64 1.49 11.21
CA ILE A 332 -7.79 2.37 11.43
C ILE A 332 -8.68 1.81 12.55
N MET A 333 -9.06 0.53 12.49
CA MET A 333 -10.02 -0.01 13.46
C MET A 333 -9.49 -0.04 14.90
N SER A 334 -8.19 -0.24 15.10
CA SER A 334 -7.58 -0.24 16.44
C SER A 334 -7.75 1.08 17.20
N LEU A 335 -7.93 2.20 16.48
CA LEU A 335 -8.17 3.51 17.10
C LEU A 335 -9.53 3.58 17.80
N PHE A 336 -10.52 2.82 17.34
CA PHE A 336 -11.91 2.90 17.80
C PHE A 336 -12.34 1.74 18.71
N LEU A 337 -11.45 0.77 18.95
CA LEU A 337 -11.68 -0.29 19.93
C LEU A 337 -11.59 0.23 21.37
N PRO A 338 -12.31 -0.43 22.30
CA PRO A 338 -12.11 -0.21 23.73
C PRO A 338 -10.63 -0.32 24.11
N LYS A 339 -10.22 0.49 25.10
CA LYS A 339 -8.82 0.55 25.57
C LYS A 339 -8.58 -0.35 26.79
N ASP A 340 -9.39 -1.38 26.97
CA ASP A 340 -9.13 -2.41 27.97
C ASP A 340 -8.00 -3.36 27.51
N GLU A 341 -7.47 -4.11 28.48
CA GLU A 341 -6.35 -5.03 28.26
C GLU A 341 -6.64 -6.05 27.16
N ARG A 342 -7.85 -6.61 27.09
CA ARG A 342 -8.17 -7.69 26.15
C ARG A 342 -8.11 -7.20 24.70
N HIS A 343 -8.73 -6.07 24.40
CA HIS A 343 -8.72 -5.50 23.06
C HIS A 343 -7.31 -5.01 22.66
N THR A 344 -6.57 -4.43 23.61
CA THR A 344 -5.19 -3.98 23.41
C THR A 344 -4.27 -5.16 23.08
N ARG A 345 -4.32 -6.24 23.87
CA ARG A 345 -3.58 -7.48 23.62
C ARG A 345 -3.95 -8.11 22.29
N TRP A 346 -5.23 -8.14 21.92
CA TRP A 346 -5.66 -8.61 20.61
C TRP A 346 -5.00 -7.78 19.49
N CYS A 347 -5.03 -6.45 19.58
CA CYS A 347 -4.42 -5.57 18.59
C CYS A 347 -2.92 -5.82 18.45
N GLN A 348 -2.19 -5.84 19.56
CA GLN A 348 -0.76 -6.12 19.60
C GLN A 348 -0.41 -7.42 18.88
N ARG A 349 -1.14 -8.50 19.14
CA ARG A 349 -0.93 -9.78 18.46
C ARG A 349 -1.24 -9.71 16.97
N LYS A 350 -2.25 -8.95 16.54
CA LYS A 350 -2.55 -8.78 15.10
C LYS A 350 -1.50 -7.96 14.39
N PHE A 351 -1.03 -6.87 14.99
CA PHE A 351 0.06 -6.08 14.43
C PHE A 351 1.36 -6.89 14.35
N ALA A 352 1.73 -7.58 15.43
CA ALA A 352 2.87 -8.50 15.45
C ALA A 352 2.76 -9.54 14.33
N ARG A 353 1.57 -10.13 14.14
CA ARG A 353 1.34 -11.11 13.10
C ARG A 353 1.51 -10.55 11.69
N ILE A 354 1.02 -9.35 11.41
CA ILE A 354 1.22 -8.69 10.12
C ILE A 354 2.72 -8.41 9.86
N GLU A 355 3.45 -7.95 10.88
CA GLU A 355 4.89 -7.71 10.73
C GLU A 355 5.70 -8.99 10.56
N GLN A 356 5.29 -10.09 11.21
CA GLN A 356 5.86 -11.42 10.98
C GLN A 356 5.66 -11.92 9.54
N LEU A 357 4.69 -11.37 8.81
CA LEU A 357 4.48 -11.64 7.39
C LEU A 357 5.26 -10.68 6.47
N GLY A 358 6.07 -9.78 7.05
CA GLY A 358 6.98 -8.89 6.33
C GLY A 358 6.45 -7.47 6.10
N TYR A 359 5.25 -7.11 6.54
CA TYR A 359 4.78 -5.71 6.42
C TYR A 359 5.14 -4.93 7.68
N ILE A 360 6.06 -3.96 7.60
CA ILE A 360 6.53 -3.22 8.78
C ILE A 360 5.71 -1.94 8.97
N TYR A 361 5.09 -1.79 10.14
CA TYR A 361 4.47 -0.53 10.48
C TYR A 361 5.52 0.52 10.88
N PRO A 362 5.34 1.79 10.49
CA PRO A 362 6.30 2.85 10.76
C PRO A 362 6.51 3.07 12.24
N GLU A 363 7.70 3.54 12.60
CA GLU A 363 8.00 3.94 13.97
C GLU A 363 7.03 5.02 14.47
N THR A 364 6.67 5.99 13.64
CA THR A 364 5.70 7.05 13.98
C THR A 364 4.33 6.48 14.32
N PHE A 365 3.89 5.43 13.60
CA PHE A 365 2.64 4.74 13.88
C PHE A 365 2.74 3.98 15.22
N ARG A 366 3.82 3.23 15.44
CA ARG A 366 4.04 2.50 16.70
C ARG A 366 4.10 3.42 17.92
N LYS A 367 4.77 4.57 17.81
CA LYS A 367 4.78 5.62 18.85
C LYS A 367 3.38 6.12 19.17
N ARG A 368 2.58 6.44 18.15
CA ARG A 368 1.18 6.86 18.33
C ARG A 368 0.33 5.78 19.01
N MET A 369 0.53 4.51 18.66
CA MET A 369 -0.17 3.40 19.31
C MET A 369 0.29 3.24 20.77
N SER A 370 1.56 3.49 21.06
CA SER A 370 2.09 3.47 22.43
C SER A 370 1.38 4.50 23.32
N ASP A 371 1.22 5.72 22.81
CA ASP A 371 0.46 6.78 23.50
C ASP A 371 -1.01 6.38 23.67
N THR A 372 -1.62 5.79 22.64
CA THR A 372 -3.04 5.41 22.62
C THR A 372 -3.37 4.30 23.64
N TRP A 373 -2.43 3.38 23.87
CA TRP A 373 -2.61 2.25 24.77
C TRP A 373 -1.93 2.43 26.12
N SER A 374 -1.13 3.48 26.30
CA SER A 374 -0.29 3.69 27.48
C SER A 374 0.64 2.49 27.77
N GLU A 375 1.12 1.82 26.71
CA GLU A 375 2.08 0.71 26.74
C GLU A 375 3.12 0.93 25.64
N ASP A 376 4.41 0.84 25.96
CA ASP A 376 5.47 1.07 24.97
C ASP A 376 5.54 -0.10 23.98
N VAL A 377 5.08 0.15 22.76
CA VAL A 377 5.19 -0.77 21.61
C VAL A 377 6.10 -0.20 20.51
N SER A 378 6.88 0.83 20.84
CA SER A 378 7.77 1.50 19.90
C SER A 378 8.89 0.58 19.43
N HIS A 379 9.36 -0.33 20.28
CA HIS A 379 10.34 -1.36 19.90
C HIS A 379 9.69 -2.54 19.17
N TRP A 380 8.74 -3.20 19.83
CA TRP A 380 8.01 -4.36 19.32
C TRP A 380 6.60 -4.39 19.90
N TRP A 381 5.68 -5.09 19.21
CA TRP A 381 4.27 -5.13 19.56
C TRP A 381 3.94 -5.98 20.79
N LEU A 382 4.74 -7.01 21.07
CA LEU A 382 4.50 -7.95 22.16
C LEU A 382 5.55 -7.83 23.26
N PRO A 383 5.21 -8.13 24.53
CA PRO A 383 6.17 -8.12 25.63
C PRO A 383 7.34 -9.08 25.41
N ASN A 384 8.49 -8.77 26.01
CA ASN A 384 9.68 -9.63 26.03
C ASN A 384 10.16 -10.07 24.63
N ASP A 385 9.96 -9.24 23.60
CA ASP A 385 10.29 -9.54 22.22
C ASP A 385 9.63 -10.82 21.66
N GLU A 386 8.49 -11.24 22.21
CA GLU A 386 7.82 -12.46 21.80
C GLU A 386 7.53 -12.45 20.29
N GLY A 387 8.09 -13.41 19.57
CA GLY A 387 7.88 -13.54 18.13
C GLY A 387 8.43 -12.39 17.29
N TYR A 388 9.39 -11.59 17.78
CA TYR A 388 10.02 -10.51 17.02
C TYR A 388 11.04 -11.07 16.01
N PRO A 389 10.77 -11.07 14.69
CA PRO A 389 11.64 -11.74 13.72
C PRO A 389 12.99 -11.03 13.56
N ALA A 390 14.05 -11.81 13.37
CA ALA A 390 15.40 -11.31 13.16
C ALA A 390 15.48 -10.44 11.90
N THR A 391 14.86 -10.89 10.80
CA THR A 391 14.78 -10.13 9.54
C THR A 391 14.18 -8.74 9.73
N ILE A 392 13.11 -8.62 10.54
CA ILE A 392 12.44 -7.33 10.77
C ILE A 392 13.34 -6.38 11.58
N ARG A 393 14.11 -6.90 12.55
CA ARG A 393 15.12 -6.11 13.28
C ARG A 393 16.15 -5.52 12.32
N THR A 394 16.78 -6.37 11.50
CA THR A 394 17.81 -5.96 10.54
C THR A 394 17.27 -4.95 9.53
N ILE A 395 16.03 -5.11 9.06
CA ILE A 395 15.42 -4.19 8.10
C ILE A 395 15.13 -2.82 8.73
N ARG A 396 14.68 -2.79 9.98
CA ARG A 396 14.49 -1.52 10.71
C ARG A 396 15.79 -0.78 10.91
N GLU A 397 16.86 -1.48 11.29
CA GLU A 397 18.21 -0.91 11.39
C GLU A 397 18.68 -0.35 10.04
N PHE A 398 18.44 -1.06 8.94
CA PHE A 398 18.73 -0.59 7.58
C PHE A 398 17.97 0.69 7.21
N VAL A 399 16.67 0.77 7.52
CA VAL A 399 15.84 1.97 7.25
C VAL A 399 16.28 3.15 8.11
N GLU A 400 16.56 2.94 9.39
CA GLU A 400 17.07 3.98 10.29
C GLU A 400 18.43 4.52 9.81
N TYR A 401 19.32 3.62 9.40
CA TYR A 401 20.60 3.98 8.81
C TYR A 401 20.43 4.82 7.52
N ARG A 402 19.48 4.46 6.65
CA ARG A 402 19.17 5.24 5.43
C ARG A 402 18.66 6.64 5.78
N ALA A 403 17.83 6.77 6.81
CA ALA A 403 17.23 8.04 7.23
C ALA A 403 18.25 9.03 7.82
N THR A 404 19.32 8.53 8.44
CA THR A 404 20.36 9.37 9.09
C THR A 404 21.44 9.89 8.15
N ARG A 405 21.41 9.52 6.86
CA ARG A 405 22.39 9.97 5.87
C ARG A 405 21.83 11.05 4.93
N PRO A 406 22.58 12.16 4.68
CA PRO A 406 22.12 13.25 3.83
C PRO A 406 21.72 12.80 2.41
N THR A 407 20.56 13.28 1.99
CA THR A 407 19.81 13.02 0.76
C THR A 407 20.41 13.62 -0.52
N ASP A 408 21.73 13.63 -0.71
CA ASP A 408 22.30 14.04 -2.01
C ASP A 408 22.29 12.91 -3.07
N ALA A 409 21.62 11.79 -2.75
CA ALA A 409 21.83 10.51 -3.41
C ALA A 409 20.81 10.13 -4.50
N TRP A 410 20.10 11.08 -5.13
CA TRP A 410 19.54 10.78 -6.46
C TRP A 410 20.65 10.54 -7.51
N ALA A 411 21.90 10.94 -7.20
CA ALA A 411 23.07 10.80 -8.06
C ALA A 411 24.14 9.77 -7.62
N THR A 412 24.10 9.22 -6.40
CA THR A 412 25.25 8.49 -5.80
C THR A 412 24.87 7.22 -5.02
N GLY A 413 23.79 6.54 -5.39
CA GLY A 413 23.26 5.35 -4.69
C GLY A 413 24.19 4.12 -4.63
N ILE A 414 25.25 4.04 -5.46
CA ILE A 414 26.07 2.81 -5.58
C ILE A 414 27.34 2.88 -4.70
N SER A 415 28.00 4.04 -4.59
CA SER A 415 29.29 4.14 -3.87
C SER A 415 29.16 4.18 -2.35
N ASN A 416 28.00 4.56 -1.81
CA ASN A 416 27.79 4.69 -0.36
C ASN A 416 27.35 3.39 0.32
N MET A 417 27.00 2.35 -0.45
CA MET A 417 26.43 1.11 0.07
C MET A 417 27.43 -0.03 0.24
N SER A 418 28.62 0.00 -0.35
CA SER A 418 29.72 -0.91 0.03
C SER A 418 30.12 -0.75 1.50
N GLY A 419 30.03 0.47 2.03
CA GLY A 419 30.19 0.74 3.47
C GLY A 419 29.10 0.13 4.35
N ILE A 420 27.89 -0.10 3.80
CA ILE A 420 26.75 -0.71 4.51
C ILE A 420 27.02 -2.20 4.76
N PHE A 421 27.44 -2.94 3.73
CA PHE A 421 27.77 -4.36 3.83
C PHE A 421 28.95 -4.61 4.79
N ARG A 422 29.95 -3.71 4.78
CA ARG A 422 31.10 -3.76 5.70
C ARG A 422 30.72 -3.44 7.15
N THR A 423 29.68 -2.64 7.39
CA THR A 423 29.20 -2.31 8.75
C THR A 423 28.25 -3.39 9.30
N MET A 424 27.54 -4.10 8.42
CA MET A 424 26.61 -5.18 8.78
C MET A 424 27.21 -6.59 8.75
N ASN A 425 28.54 -6.74 8.55
CA ASN A 425 29.24 -8.04 8.43
C ASN A 425 28.59 -9.00 7.40
N LEU A 426 28.10 -8.49 6.27
CA LEU A 426 27.53 -9.32 5.19
C LEU A 426 28.61 -9.52 4.11
N ASP A 427 28.97 -10.77 3.81
CA ASP A 427 30.05 -11.12 2.87
C ASP A 427 29.77 -10.65 1.42
N GLU A 428 30.73 -9.95 0.81
CA GLU A 428 30.67 -9.38 -0.55
C GLU A 428 30.85 -10.43 -1.67
N HIS A 429 30.15 -11.56 -1.62
CA HIS A 429 30.21 -12.57 -2.66
C HIS A 429 29.05 -12.44 -3.66
N GLY A 430 29.13 -11.46 -4.59
CA GLY A 430 28.11 -11.34 -5.64
C GLY A 430 28.26 -10.24 -6.70
N PHE A 431 29.31 -9.42 -6.67
CA PHE A 431 29.53 -8.41 -7.69
C PHE A 431 30.23 -9.03 -8.92
N SER A 432 29.47 -9.32 -9.98
CA SER A 432 30.02 -9.59 -11.32
C SER A 432 30.76 -8.35 -11.86
N ASP A 433 31.84 -8.57 -12.61
CA ASP A 433 32.70 -7.55 -13.23
C ASP A 433 31.98 -6.62 -14.22
N ASP A 434 30.72 -6.90 -14.59
CA ASP A 434 29.91 -6.07 -15.48
C ASP A 434 29.68 -4.63 -14.96
N LEU A 435 29.71 -4.44 -13.63
CA LEU A 435 29.53 -3.11 -13.04
C LEU A 435 30.79 -2.22 -13.15
N LYS A 436 31.98 -2.81 -13.32
CA LYS A 436 33.25 -2.06 -13.43
C LYS A 436 33.42 -1.39 -14.79
N SER A 437 32.78 -1.90 -15.85
CA SER A 437 32.92 -1.33 -17.20
C SER A 437 32.09 -0.07 -17.42
N LEU A 438 31.06 0.16 -16.60
CA LEU A 438 30.17 1.33 -16.70
C LEU A 438 30.71 2.58 -15.98
N GLY A 439 31.79 2.43 -15.18
CA GLY A 439 32.35 3.49 -14.33
C GLY A 439 33.51 4.30 -14.92
N ASN A 440 34.11 3.89 -16.04
CA ASN A 440 35.37 4.49 -16.54
C ASN A 440 35.22 5.32 -17.83
N GLY A 441 34.12 6.05 -17.98
CA GLY A 441 34.01 7.13 -18.96
C GLY A 441 34.46 8.46 -18.36
N SER A 442 35.77 8.69 -18.24
CA SER A 442 36.34 9.98 -17.83
C SER A 442 36.02 11.05 -18.87
N VAL A 443 35.32 12.12 -18.44
CA VAL A 443 35.20 13.38 -19.18
C VAL A 443 36.16 14.35 -18.52
N ASP A 444 37.35 14.47 -19.09
CA ASP A 444 38.26 15.58 -18.82
C ASP A 444 38.31 16.43 -20.10
N GLY A 445 37.91 17.70 -19.99
CA GLY A 445 37.66 18.57 -21.14
C GLY A 445 37.33 20.00 -20.71
N SER A 446 38.30 20.63 -20.06
CA SER A 446 38.33 22.06 -19.73
C SER A 446 38.15 22.95 -20.96
N LEU A 447 37.24 23.91 -20.91
CA LEU A 447 37.29 25.17 -21.67
C LEU A 447 36.53 26.26 -20.90
N SER A 448 37.27 27.18 -20.28
CA SER A 448 36.77 28.42 -19.66
C SER A 448 36.35 29.46 -20.71
N PRO A 449 35.33 30.31 -20.47
CA PRO A 449 35.11 31.51 -21.25
C PRO A 449 35.80 32.73 -20.61
N ALA A 450 36.61 33.42 -21.40
CA ALA A 450 37.18 34.73 -21.06
C ALA A 450 36.15 35.84 -21.30
N ILE A 451 35.93 36.69 -20.31
CA ILE A 451 35.22 37.97 -20.42
C ILE A 451 36.29 39.06 -20.53
N GLN A 452 36.30 39.80 -21.65
CA GLN A 452 37.06 41.04 -21.82
C GLN A 452 36.08 42.21 -21.90
N ASP A 453 36.35 43.23 -21.08
CA ASP A 453 35.63 44.51 -21.02
C ASP A 453 35.76 45.34 -22.31
N PRO A 454 34.79 46.23 -22.59
CA PRO A 454 34.83 47.13 -23.75
C PRO A 454 35.28 48.54 -23.35
N THR A 455 36.29 49.10 -24.01
CA THR A 455 36.40 50.56 -24.16
C THR A 455 37.02 50.96 -25.51
N THR A 456 36.23 51.74 -26.25
CA THR A 456 36.57 52.88 -27.15
C THR A 456 37.28 52.65 -28.50
N SER A 457 36.54 52.92 -29.58
CA SER A 457 36.96 53.28 -30.97
C SER A 457 37.69 54.65 -31.03
N PRO A 458 38.03 55.25 -32.21
CA PRO A 458 38.27 54.81 -33.62
C PRO A 458 39.68 55.32 -34.08
N PRO A 459 40.11 55.47 -35.38
CA PRO A 459 39.49 55.26 -36.70
C PRO A 459 40.04 54.11 -37.55
#